data_AF-A0A843E242-F1
#
_entry.id   AF-A0A843E242-F1
#
_cell.length_a   1.000
_cell.length_b   1.000
_cell.length_c   1.000
_cell.angle_alpha   90.00
_cell.angle_beta   90.00
_cell.angle_gamma   90.00
#
_symmetry.space_group_name_H-M   'P 1'
#
loop_
_entity.id
_entity.type
_entity.pdbx_description
1 polymer ?
#
loop_
_entity_poly.entity_id
_entity_poly.type
_entity_poly.pdbx_seq_one_letter_code
_entity_poly.pdbx_strand_id
1 'polypeptide(L)'
;MEMFYVAAALAFIPALLLMYLLLRPYTYPQTEYPYFSDPSFFMLFAVGLVAGTVLFLVYSYIANSIVTVIVYSFIQVLAVVVCLNLKRYRGKSDSIFYGYGFGLGAGATTGMGLIYWFATSATNLGSSLEIVDYVFLFVLSISMTLQYSAVGITVGDGIARHVPMQFAVQAMIYN
;
A
#
# COMPACT_ATOMS: atom_id res chain seq x y z
N MET A 1 13.26 1.64 20.70
CA MET A 1 12.08 0.75 20.60
C MET A 1 10.78 1.52 20.60
N GLU A 2 10.63 2.60 21.38
CA GLU A 2 9.38 3.38 21.45
C GLU A 2 8.93 3.95 20.08
N MET A 3 9.85 4.51 19.28
CA MET A 3 9.53 5.07 17.96
C MET A 3 9.00 4.04 16.95
N PHE A 4 9.38 2.78 17.09
CA PHE A 4 8.87 1.70 16.23
C PHE A 4 7.37 1.47 16.45
N TYR A 5 6.93 1.45 17.72
CA TYR A 5 5.51 1.28 18.05
C TYR A 5 4.67 2.48 17.61
N VAL A 6 5.20 3.69 17.75
CA VAL A 6 4.52 4.92 17.28
C VAL A 6 4.40 4.90 15.75
N ALA A 7 5.46 4.57 15.03
CA ALA A 7 5.42 4.44 13.56
C ALA A 7 4.43 3.36 13.10
N ALA A 8 4.42 2.21 13.79
CA ALA A 8 3.46 1.14 13.51
C ALA A 8 2.01 1.61 13.73
N ALA A 9 1.73 2.27 14.86
CA ALA A 9 0.39 2.78 15.15
C ALA A 9 -0.05 3.80 14.09
N LEU A 10 0.80 4.79 13.77
CA LEU A 10 0.48 5.83 12.80
C LEU A 10 0.23 5.28 11.39
N ALA A 11 0.89 4.17 11.02
CA ALA A 11 0.73 3.59 9.70
C ALA A 11 -0.39 2.56 9.56
N PHE A 12 -0.55 1.69 10.55
CA PHE A 12 -1.55 0.62 10.49
C PHE A 12 -2.94 1.09 10.87
N ILE A 13 -3.09 2.05 11.79
CA ILE A 13 -4.40 2.58 12.18
C ILE A 13 -5.18 3.11 10.96
N PRO A 14 -4.63 4.04 10.14
CA PRO A 14 -5.37 4.55 8.98
C PRO A 14 -5.62 3.46 7.93
N ALA A 15 -4.67 2.53 7.71
CA ALA A 15 -4.85 1.43 6.77
C ALA A 15 -6.01 0.50 7.17
N LEU A 16 -6.08 0.12 8.45
CA LEU A 16 -7.15 -0.72 8.98
C LEU A 16 -8.49 0.02 9.02
N LEU A 17 -8.47 1.33 9.31
CA LEU A 17 -9.66 2.16 9.30
C LEU A 17 -10.23 2.29 7.88
N LEU A 18 -9.38 2.55 6.89
CA LEU A 18 -9.76 2.58 5.47
C LEU A 18 -10.27 1.20 5.00
N MET A 19 -9.60 0.13 5.41
CA MET A 19 -10.05 -1.24 5.14
C MET A 19 -11.48 -1.45 5.67
N TYR A 20 -11.74 -1.11 6.95
CA TYR A 20 -13.05 -1.27 7.55
C TYR A 20 -14.11 -0.39 6.88
N LEU A 21 -13.86 0.90 6.72
CA LEU A 21 -14.85 1.84 6.17
C LEU A 21 -15.20 1.54 4.71
N LEU A 22 -14.21 1.23 3.88
CA LEU A 22 -14.42 1.03 2.45
C LEU A 22 -14.92 -0.37 2.11
N LEU A 23 -14.59 -1.40 2.90
CA LEU A 23 -15.05 -2.77 2.62
C LEU A 23 -16.41 -3.08 3.24
N ARG A 24 -16.77 -2.47 4.37
CA ARG A 24 -18.05 -2.71 5.06
C ARG A 24 -19.28 -2.77 4.12
N PRO A 25 -19.46 -1.89 3.11
CA PRO A 25 -20.61 -1.96 2.21
C PRO A 25 -20.57 -3.10 1.18
N TYR A 26 -19.46 -3.81 1.05
CA TYR A 26 -19.26 -4.89 0.06
C TYR A 26 -19.20 -6.29 0.70
N THR A 27 -19.33 -6.38 2.03
CA THR A 27 -19.27 -7.62 2.81
C THR A 27 -20.45 -7.73 3.79
N TYR A 28 -20.69 -8.94 4.29
CA TYR A 28 -21.74 -9.24 5.25
C TYR A 28 -21.51 -8.45 6.56
N PRO A 29 -22.52 -7.85 7.20
CA PRO A 29 -23.97 -8.05 7.02
C PRO A 29 -24.68 -7.04 6.11
N GLN A 30 -23.96 -6.10 5.48
CA GLN A 30 -24.61 -5.06 4.67
C GLN A 30 -25.07 -5.57 3.30
N THR A 31 -24.44 -6.62 2.79
CA THR A 31 -24.81 -7.29 1.53
C THR A 31 -25.07 -8.76 1.77
N GLU A 32 -26.20 -9.27 1.28
CA GLU A 32 -26.57 -10.70 1.37
C GLU A 32 -25.61 -11.61 0.59
N TYR A 33 -25.10 -11.13 -0.56
CA TYR A 33 -24.10 -11.81 -1.37
C TYR A 33 -22.79 -11.00 -1.35
N PRO A 34 -21.72 -11.48 -0.69
CA PRO A 34 -20.45 -10.77 -0.63
C PRO A 34 -19.79 -10.67 -2.01
N TYR A 35 -19.25 -9.50 -2.34
CA TYR A 35 -18.64 -9.22 -3.64
C TYR A 35 -17.24 -9.83 -3.81
N PHE A 36 -16.60 -10.24 -2.72
CA PHE A 36 -15.29 -10.85 -2.73
C PHE A 36 -15.17 -11.86 -1.58
N SER A 37 -14.15 -12.71 -1.64
CA SER A 37 -13.86 -13.66 -0.55
C SER A 37 -12.93 -13.02 0.49
N ASP A 38 -13.39 -12.89 1.73
CA ASP A 38 -12.60 -12.32 2.84
C ASP A 38 -11.23 -13.02 3.01
N PRO A 39 -11.12 -14.36 2.98
CA PRO A 39 -9.83 -15.02 3.15
C PRO A 39 -8.81 -14.66 2.06
N SER A 40 -9.26 -14.51 0.80
CA SER A 40 -8.37 -14.13 -0.29
C SER A 40 -7.94 -12.67 -0.18
N PHE A 41 -8.85 -11.80 0.28
CA PHE A 41 -8.55 -10.40 0.55
C PHE A 41 -7.48 -10.26 1.64
N PHE A 42 -7.69 -10.89 2.80
CA PHE A 42 -6.72 -10.83 3.91
C PHE A 42 -5.39 -11.51 3.57
N MET A 43 -5.41 -12.58 2.77
CA MET A 43 -4.18 -13.20 2.27
C MET A 43 -3.38 -12.22 1.41
N LEU A 44 -4.03 -11.48 0.50
CA LEU A 44 -3.35 -10.48 -0.33
C LEU A 44 -2.92 -9.24 0.47
N PHE A 45 -3.67 -8.85 1.49
CA PHE A 45 -3.23 -7.85 2.46
C PHE A 45 -1.93 -8.29 3.14
N ALA A 46 -1.88 -9.52 3.65
CA ALA A 46 -0.67 -10.07 4.27
C ALA A 46 0.51 -10.18 3.29
N VAL A 47 0.26 -10.62 2.06
CA VAL A 47 1.28 -10.60 0.99
C VAL A 47 1.73 -9.17 0.71
N GLY A 48 0.81 -8.21 0.73
CA GLY A 48 1.10 -6.78 0.63
C GLY A 48 2.02 -6.28 1.75
N LEU A 49 1.82 -6.72 2.99
CA LEU A 49 2.74 -6.38 4.11
C LEU A 49 4.16 -6.87 3.82
N VAL A 50 4.31 -8.11 3.38
CA VAL A 50 5.62 -8.67 3.04
C VAL A 50 6.22 -7.95 1.84
N ALA A 51 5.44 -7.75 0.77
CA ALA A 51 5.88 -7.04 -0.41
C ALA A 51 6.30 -5.59 -0.08
N GLY A 52 5.57 -4.88 0.77
CA GLY A 52 5.88 -3.52 1.16
C GLY A 52 7.16 -3.40 1.99
N THR A 53 7.48 -4.39 2.83
CA THR A 53 8.81 -4.44 3.49
C THR A 53 9.95 -4.61 2.50
N VAL A 54 9.79 -5.47 1.49
CA VAL A 54 10.77 -5.64 0.40
C VAL A 54 10.87 -4.38 -0.44
N LEU A 55 9.75 -3.77 -0.81
CA LEU A 55 9.71 -2.53 -1.58
C LEU A 55 10.37 -1.37 -0.82
N PHE A 56 10.12 -1.24 0.48
CA PHE A 56 10.78 -0.25 1.31
C PHE A 56 12.30 -0.47 1.39
N LEU A 57 12.73 -1.74 1.49
CA LEU A 57 14.15 -2.08 1.44
C LEU A 57 14.77 -1.68 0.10
N VAL A 58 14.11 -1.97 -1.02
CA VAL A 58 14.56 -1.53 -2.35
C VAL A 58 14.63 -0.01 -2.43
N TYR A 59 13.61 0.69 -1.91
CA TYR A 59 13.56 2.14 -1.85
C TYR A 59 14.77 2.72 -1.09
N SER A 60 15.10 2.17 0.07
CA SER A 60 16.18 2.71 0.91
C SER A 60 17.57 2.63 0.28
N TYR A 61 17.82 1.65 -0.60
CA TYR A 61 19.08 1.57 -1.36
C TYR A 61 19.09 2.44 -2.63
N ILE A 62 17.93 2.65 -3.24
CA ILE A 62 17.81 3.26 -4.57
C ILE A 62 17.50 4.77 -4.50
N ALA A 63 16.95 5.28 -3.40
CA ALA A 63 16.50 6.66 -3.24
C ALA A 63 17.63 7.72 -3.09
N ASN A 64 18.58 7.75 -4.03
CA ASN A 64 19.68 8.72 -4.08
C ASN A 64 19.47 9.85 -5.11
N SER A 65 18.55 9.69 -6.07
CA SER A 65 18.32 10.65 -7.15
C SER A 65 16.86 10.66 -7.60
N ILE A 66 16.42 11.73 -8.25
CA ILE A 66 15.05 11.80 -8.77
C ILE A 66 14.76 10.73 -9.83
N VAL A 67 15.78 10.39 -10.65
CA VAL A 67 15.67 9.35 -11.68
C VAL A 67 15.40 7.99 -11.03
N THR A 68 16.06 7.71 -9.90
CA THR A 68 15.90 6.43 -9.22
C THR A 68 14.59 6.33 -8.44
N VAL A 69 14.01 7.45 -7.98
CA VAL A 69 12.63 7.49 -7.44
C VAL A 69 11.60 7.20 -8.55
N ILE A 70 11.80 7.72 -9.75
CA ILE A 70 10.96 7.40 -10.91
C ILE A 70 11.05 5.90 -11.23
N VAL A 71 12.27 5.33 -11.26
CA VAL A 71 12.44 3.88 -11.46
C VAL A 71 11.74 3.06 -10.36
N TYR A 72 11.75 3.54 -9.12
CA TYR A 72 11.04 2.90 -8.02
C TYR A 72 9.52 2.86 -8.24
N SER A 73 8.90 3.92 -8.78
CA SER A 73 7.46 3.91 -9.06
C SER A 73 7.08 2.84 -10.09
N PHE A 74 7.94 2.59 -11.10
CA PHE A 74 7.78 1.48 -12.03
C PHE A 74 7.88 0.12 -11.34
N ILE A 75 8.88 -0.08 -10.47
CA ILE A 75 9.07 -1.33 -9.74
C ILE A 75 7.88 -1.63 -8.84
N GLN A 76 7.36 -0.62 -8.12
CA GLN A 76 6.20 -0.75 -7.26
C GLN A 76 4.96 -1.21 -8.04
N VAL A 77 4.66 -0.59 -9.18
CA VAL A 77 3.50 -0.98 -9.99
C VAL A 77 3.70 -2.38 -10.57
N LEU A 78 4.91 -2.71 -11.04
CA LEU A 78 5.21 -4.06 -11.55
C LEU A 78 5.08 -5.12 -10.46
N ALA A 79 5.46 -4.83 -9.21
CA ALA A 79 5.29 -5.75 -8.09
C ALA A 79 3.80 -6.09 -7.89
N VAL A 80 2.91 -5.09 -7.95
CA VAL A 80 1.45 -5.29 -7.87
C VAL A 80 0.98 -6.17 -9.04
N VAL A 81 1.41 -5.87 -10.27
CA VAL A 81 1.07 -6.65 -11.46
C VAL A 81 1.51 -8.11 -11.29
N VAL A 82 2.74 -8.36 -10.84
CA VAL A 82 3.26 -9.72 -10.64
C VAL A 82 2.44 -10.48 -9.59
N CYS A 83 2.11 -9.84 -8.47
CA CYS A 83 1.32 -10.46 -7.40
C CYS A 83 -0.12 -10.78 -7.85
N LEU A 84 -0.76 -9.91 -8.60
CA LEU A 84 -2.16 -10.08 -9.03
C LEU A 84 -2.30 -10.87 -10.33
N ASN A 85 -1.26 -10.99 -11.17
CA ASN A 85 -1.29 -11.73 -12.44
C ASN A 85 -1.24 -13.27 -12.27
N LEU A 86 -1.37 -13.77 -11.04
CA LEU A 86 -1.51 -15.20 -10.79
C LEU A 86 -2.80 -15.73 -11.42
N LYS A 87 -2.75 -16.94 -12.00
CA LYS A 87 -3.90 -17.61 -12.66
C LYS A 87 -5.17 -17.66 -11.78
N ARG A 88 -5.02 -17.60 -10.46
CA ARG A 88 -6.10 -17.62 -9.47
C ARG A 88 -6.98 -16.36 -9.49
N TYR A 89 -6.39 -15.21 -9.79
CA TYR A 89 -7.02 -13.89 -9.69
C TYR A 89 -7.35 -13.25 -11.06
N ARG A 90 -6.77 -13.79 -12.13
CA ARG A 90 -6.96 -13.27 -13.50
C ARG A 90 -8.40 -13.46 -14.01
N GLY A 91 -8.99 -12.40 -14.57
CA GLY A 91 -10.32 -12.45 -15.21
C GLY A 91 -11.51 -12.50 -14.25
N LYS A 92 -11.29 -12.22 -12.95
CA LYS A 92 -12.38 -12.11 -11.96
C LYS A 92 -12.59 -10.64 -11.60
N SER A 93 -13.85 -10.20 -11.53
CA SER A 93 -14.20 -8.85 -11.05
C SER A 93 -13.67 -8.57 -9.64
N ASP A 94 -13.54 -9.61 -8.82
CA ASP A 94 -13.05 -9.54 -7.45
C ASP A 94 -11.58 -9.10 -7.35
N SER A 95 -10.83 -9.16 -8.46
CA SER A 95 -9.42 -8.77 -8.51
C SER A 95 -9.18 -7.31 -8.14
N ILE A 96 -10.20 -6.44 -8.25
CA ILE A 96 -10.15 -5.05 -7.81
C ILE A 96 -10.02 -4.99 -6.27
N PHE A 97 -10.84 -5.73 -5.53
CA PHE A 97 -10.79 -5.78 -4.06
C PHE A 97 -9.49 -6.43 -3.57
N TYR A 98 -9.03 -7.45 -4.28
CA TYR A 98 -7.75 -8.12 -4.06
C TYR A 98 -6.55 -7.18 -4.26
N GLY A 99 -6.59 -6.33 -5.29
CA GLY A 99 -5.59 -5.28 -5.50
C GLY A 99 -5.63 -4.19 -4.45
N TYR A 100 -6.83 -3.79 -4.00
CA TYR A 100 -7.00 -2.87 -2.87
C TYR A 100 -6.36 -3.43 -1.59
N GLY A 101 -6.60 -4.70 -1.26
CA GLY A 101 -6.01 -5.36 -0.09
C GLY A 101 -4.48 -5.39 -0.15
N PHE A 102 -3.91 -5.78 -1.30
CA PHE A 102 -2.47 -5.74 -1.51
C PHE A 102 -1.89 -4.33 -1.33
N GLY A 103 -2.53 -3.32 -1.94
CA GLY A 103 -2.12 -1.92 -1.86
C GLY A 103 -2.18 -1.35 -0.44
N LEU A 104 -3.23 -1.67 0.34
CA LEU A 104 -3.31 -1.29 1.75
C LEU A 104 -2.15 -1.87 2.57
N GLY A 105 -1.84 -3.17 2.40
CA GLY A 105 -0.75 -3.82 3.13
C GLY A 105 0.61 -3.26 2.74
N ALA A 106 0.86 -3.10 1.44
CA ALA A 106 2.11 -2.54 0.94
C ALA A 106 2.29 -1.08 1.38
N GLY A 107 1.24 -0.26 1.29
CA GLY A 107 1.26 1.14 1.73
C GLY A 107 1.44 1.31 3.24
N ALA A 108 0.83 0.45 4.07
CA ALA A 108 1.00 0.50 5.52
C ALA A 108 2.43 0.20 5.94
N THR A 109 3.07 -0.80 5.32
CA THR A 109 4.45 -1.20 5.66
C THR A 109 5.49 -0.25 5.10
N THR A 110 5.34 0.25 3.88
CA THR A 110 6.23 1.29 3.34
C THR A 110 6.07 2.60 4.08
N GLY A 111 4.84 3.00 4.42
CA GLY A 111 4.54 4.17 5.25
C GLY A 111 5.20 4.07 6.64
N MET A 112 5.05 2.92 7.31
CA MET A 112 5.72 2.66 8.59
C MET A 112 7.25 2.78 8.47
N GLY A 113 7.85 2.19 7.43
CA GLY A 113 9.28 2.25 7.19
C GLY A 113 9.79 3.69 7.01
N LEU A 114 9.07 4.48 6.21
CA LEU A 114 9.38 5.90 5.98
C LEU A 114 9.26 6.73 7.26
N ILE A 115 8.18 6.57 8.03
CA ILE A 115 7.98 7.29 9.30
C ILE A 115 9.11 6.96 10.26
N TYR A 116 9.45 5.68 10.39
CA TYR A 116 10.56 5.25 11.25
C TYR A 116 11.89 5.84 10.80
N TRP A 117 12.17 5.83 9.49
CA TRP A 117 13.41 6.39 8.94
C TRP A 117 13.53 7.90 9.19
N PHE A 118 12.46 8.66 8.96
CA PHE A 118 12.43 10.11 9.23
C PHE A 118 12.55 10.42 10.73
N ALA A 119 11.78 9.74 11.58
CA ALA A 119 11.81 9.95 13.03
C ALA A 119 13.22 9.66 13.61
N THR A 120 13.84 8.55 13.19
CA THR A 120 15.19 8.19 13.65
C THR A 120 16.24 9.18 13.14
N SER A 121 16.12 9.63 11.89
CA SER A 121 17.04 10.61 11.31
C SER A 121 16.96 11.97 12.02
N ALA A 122 15.74 12.42 12.37
CA ALA A 122 15.54 13.63 13.15
C ALA A 122 16.20 13.53 14.54
N THR A 123 15.98 12.43 15.26
CA THR A 123 16.62 12.24 16.59
C THR A 123 18.14 12.20 16.53
N ASN A 124 18.71 11.62 15.47
CA ASN A 124 20.17 11.58 15.29
C ASN A 124 20.77 12.96 15.01
N LEU A 125 19.98 13.89 14.45
CA LEU A 125 20.37 15.28 14.22
C LEU A 125 20.22 16.16 15.48
N GLY A 126 19.79 15.58 16.61
CA GLY A 126 19.65 16.26 17.88
C GLY A 126 18.38 17.11 18.02
N SER A 127 17.43 17.01 17.08
CA SER A 127 16.12 17.65 17.20
C SER A 127 15.13 16.73 17.94
N SER A 128 14.40 17.32 18.89
CA SER A 128 13.24 16.67 19.50
C SER A 128 12.03 16.81 18.56
N LEU A 129 11.31 15.71 18.31
CA LEU A 129 10.07 15.73 17.54
C LEU A 129 8.99 16.50 18.30
N GLU A 130 8.46 17.55 17.69
CA GLU A 130 7.33 18.30 18.21
C GLU A 130 6.00 17.65 17.81
N ILE A 131 4.89 18.08 18.42
CA ILE A 131 3.54 17.58 18.11
C ILE A 131 3.22 17.76 16.62
N VAL A 132 3.69 18.86 16.02
CA VAL A 132 3.47 19.17 14.60
C VAL A 132 4.11 18.11 13.68
N ASP A 133 5.29 17.60 14.03
CA ASP A 133 5.99 16.57 13.24
C ASP A 133 5.21 15.26 13.21
N TYR A 134 4.62 14.87 14.34
CA TYR A 134 3.77 13.68 14.41
C TYR A 134 2.51 13.80 13.54
N VAL A 135 1.92 15.01 13.46
CA VAL A 135 0.79 15.28 12.57
C VAL A 135 1.22 15.14 11.10
N PHE A 136 2.38 15.68 10.73
CA PHE A 136 2.90 15.55 9.38
C PHE A 136 3.18 14.09 9.00
N LEU A 137 3.80 13.31 9.90
CA LEU A 137 4.05 11.89 9.71
C LEU A 137 2.76 11.08 9.57
N PHE A 138 1.70 11.46 10.29
CA PHE A 138 0.38 10.85 10.16
C PHE A 138 -0.24 11.12 8.78
N VAL A 139 -0.20 12.38 8.32
CA VAL A 139 -0.70 12.77 6.98
C VAL A 139 0.08 12.06 5.88
N LEU A 140 1.41 11.98 6.00
CA LEU A 140 2.26 11.23 5.07
C LEU A 140 1.82 9.77 4.98
N SER A 141 1.52 9.14 6.12
CA SER A 141 1.07 7.75 6.13
C SER A 141 -0.28 7.54 5.44
N ILE A 142 -1.24 8.43 5.66
CA ILE A 142 -2.53 8.39 4.99
C ILE A 142 -2.33 8.57 3.47
N SER A 143 -1.49 9.51 3.07
CA SER A 143 -1.19 9.73 1.64
C SER A 143 -0.60 8.48 1.00
N MET A 144 0.40 7.85 1.63
CA MET A 144 1.04 6.64 1.12
C MET A 144 0.07 5.47 1.03
N THR A 145 -0.73 5.23 2.08
CA THR A 145 -1.72 4.15 2.06
C THR A 145 -2.76 4.35 0.97
N LEU A 146 -3.27 5.57 0.77
CA LEU A 146 -4.22 5.91 -0.31
C LEU A 146 -3.59 5.75 -1.71
N GLN A 147 -2.35 6.18 -1.90
CA GLN A 147 -1.66 6.07 -3.19
C GLN A 147 -1.41 4.61 -3.58
N TYR A 148 -0.88 3.79 -2.66
CA TYR A 148 -0.65 2.37 -2.92
C TYR A 148 -1.96 1.60 -3.16
N SER A 149 -3.02 1.95 -2.43
CA SER A 149 -4.32 1.31 -2.63
C SER A 149 -5.00 1.74 -3.94
N ALA A 150 -4.84 2.99 -4.39
CA ALA A 150 -5.29 3.45 -5.70
C ALA A 150 -4.55 2.73 -6.86
N VAL A 151 -3.23 2.56 -6.73
CA VAL A 151 -2.42 1.76 -7.67
C VAL A 151 -2.89 0.30 -7.69
N GLY A 152 -3.16 -0.28 -6.51
CA GLY A 152 -3.69 -1.64 -6.39
C GLY A 152 -5.02 -1.83 -7.11
N ILE A 153 -5.96 -0.91 -6.94
CA ILE A 153 -7.29 -0.91 -7.57
C ILE A 153 -7.17 -0.83 -9.09
N THR A 154 -6.38 0.12 -9.60
CA THR A 154 -6.24 0.35 -11.04
C THR A 154 -5.62 -0.85 -11.76
N VAL A 155 -4.55 -1.43 -11.18
CA VAL A 155 -3.95 -2.66 -11.72
C VAL A 155 -4.91 -3.85 -11.61
N GLY A 156 -5.67 -3.94 -10.51
CA GLY A 156 -6.72 -4.94 -10.33
C GLY A 156 -7.78 -4.91 -11.43
N ASP A 157 -8.28 -3.73 -11.79
CA ASP A 157 -9.25 -3.56 -12.89
C ASP A 157 -8.67 -4.01 -14.24
N GLY A 158 -7.40 -3.69 -14.51
CA GLY A 158 -6.71 -4.18 -15.71
C GLY A 158 -6.61 -5.70 -15.81
N ILE A 159 -6.40 -6.37 -14.67
CA ILE A 159 -6.32 -7.83 -14.59
C ILE A 159 -7.71 -8.48 -14.70
N ALA A 160 -8.75 -7.84 -14.18
CA ALA A 160 -10.14 -8.25 -14.40
C ALA A 160 -10.50 -8.23 -15.90
N ARG A 161 -10.04 -7.21 -16.63
CA ARG A 161 -10.36 -6.97 -18.05
C ARG A 161 -9.41 -7.65 -19.04
N HIS A 162 -8.47 -8.47 -18.59
CA HIS A 162 -7.43 -9.10 -19.42
C HIS A 162 -6.51 -8.13 -20.18
N VAL A 163 -6.43 -6.86 -19.75
CA VAL A 163 -5.55 -5.83 -20.32
C VAL A 163 -4.63 -5.23 -19.24
N PRO A 164 -3.84 -6.06 -18.53
CA PRO A 164 -3.11 -5.63 -17.33
C PRO A 164 -2.10 -4.52 -17.62
N MET A 165 -1.47 -4.52 -18.80
CA MET A 165 -0.43 -3.54 -19.11
C MET A 165 -0.94 -2.13 -19.39
N GLN A 166 -2.15 -1.97 -19.94
CA GLN A 166 -2.69 -0.62 -20.19
C GLN A 166 -2.97 0.09 -18.86
N PHE A 167 -3.58 -0.63 -17.92
CA PHE A 167 -3.87 -0.11 -16.59
C PHE A 167 -2.62 0.01 -15.71
N ALA A 168 -1.61 -0.86 -15.88
CA ALA A 168 -0.33 -0.69 -15.21
C ALA A 168 0.37 0.61 -15.65
N VAL A 169 0.35 0.94 -16.94
CA VAL A 169 0.91 2.22 -17.42
C VAL A 169 0.13 3.41 -16.88
N GLN A 170 -1.20 3.32 -16.81
CA GLN A 170 -2.01 4.37 -16.16
C GLN A 170 -1.65 4.52 -14.68
N ALA A 171 -1.53 3.40 -13.95
CA ALA A 171 -1.14 3.40 -12.55
C ALA A 171 0.26 3.99 -12.33
N MET A 172 1.20 3.79 -13.27
CA MET A 172 2.53 4.39 -13.22
C MET A 172 2.53 5.91 -13.37
N ILE A 173 1.53 6.49 -14.04
CA ILE A 173 1.43 7.95 -14.20
C ILE A 173 0.85 8.60 -12.94
N TYR A 174 -0.05 7.90 -12.25
CA TYR A 174 -0.69 8.39 -11.02
C TYR A 174 0.13 8.16 -9.74
N ASN A 175 1.13 7.27 -9.80
CA ASN A 175 2.01 6.91 -8.68
C ASN A 175 3.24 7.80 -8.64
#